data_AF-A0A6J4PVI0-F1
#
_entry.id   AF-A0A6J4PVI0-F1
#
_cell.length_a   1.000
_cell.length_b   1.000
_cell.length_c   1.000
_cell.angle_alpha   90.00
_cell.angle_beta   90.00
_cell.angle_gamma   90.00
#
_symmetry.space_group_name_H-M   'P 1'
#
loop_
_entity.id
_entity.type
_entity.pdbx_description
1 polymer ?
#
loop_
_entity_poly.entity_id
_entity_poly.type
_entity_poly.pdbx_seq_one_letter_code
_entity_poly.pdbx_strand_id
1 'polypeptide(L)'
;AHARGLLRTVASLERAAVGTRGDLAAAVEQPRRPPRRRGLAVVISDFLGEPDWERALRALSGRHELLAVEVLDPRELELPDVGTVVLADPETGRQREVVTTPLLRREFAAAAAEHRDLVAATLRRCGAAQLTLRTDSDWIADVVRFALARKRAWSGGGR
;
A
#
# COMPACT_ATOMS: atom_id res chain seq x y z
N ALA A 1 -3.73 20.40 -17.18
CA ALA A 1 -3.73 19.32 -18.21
C ALA A 1 -3.23 17.98 -17.66
N HIS A 2 -2.07 17.94 -17.00
CA HIS A 2 -1.41 16.68 -16.58
C HIS A 2 -2.20 15.84 -15.56
N ALA A 3 -2.79 16.47 -14.52
CA ALA A 3 -3.56 15.76 -13.49
C ALA A 3 -4.81 15.03 -14.03
N ARG A 4 -5.58 15.68 -14.93
CA ARG A 4 -6.73 15.03 -15.59
C ARG A 4 -6.32 13.87 -16.49
N GLY A 5 -5.13 13.98 -17.11
CA GLY A 5 -4.54 12.87 -17.87
C GLY A 5 -4.25 11.67 -16.98
N LEU A 6 -3.58 11.89 -15.85
CA LEU A 6 -3.26 10.83 -14.89
C LEU A 6 -4.51 10.16 -14.31
N LEU A 7 -5.51 10.95 -13.90
CA LEU A 7 -6.78 10.40 -13.41
C LEU A 7 -7.50 9.57 -14.47
N ARG A 8 -7.49 10.03 -15.73
CA ARG A 8 -8.07 9.25 -16.83
C ARG A 8 -7.31 7.94 -17.04
N THR A 9 -5.97 7.99 -17.03
CA THR A 9 -5.14 6.78 -17.16
C THR A 9 -5.46 5.78 -16.07
N VAL A 10 -5.48 6.20 -14.80
CA VAL A 10 -5.82 5.33 -13.66
C VAL A 10 -7.25 4.77 -13.79
N ALA A 11 -8.22 5.61 -14.16
CA ALA A 11 -9.61 5.19 -14.33
C ALA A 11 -9.82 4.24 -15.53
N SER A 12 -8.91 4.26 -16.51
CA SER A 12 -8.93 3.37 -17.67
C SER A 12 -8.01 2.16 -17.54
N LEU A 13 -7.32 1.97 -16.41
CA LEU A 13 -6.52 0.76 -16.19
C LEU A 13 -7.46 -0.44 -16.10
N GLU A 14 -7.20 -1.45 -16.91
CA GLU A 14 -7.86 -2.74 -16.76
C GLU A 14 -7.46 -3.35 -15.42
N ARG A 15 -8.45 -3.88 -14.70
CA ARG A 15 -8.17 -4.64 -13.47
C ARG A 15 -7.48 -5.94 -13.86
N ALA A 16 -6.48 -6.33 -13.08
CA ALA A 16 -5.84 -7.62 -13.26
C ALA A 16 -6.89 -8.74 -13.21
N ALA A 17 -6.76 -9.72 -14.09
CA ALA A 17 -7.61 -10.89 -14.07
C ALA A 17 -7.37 -11.68 -12.77
N VAL A 18 -8.40 -12.35 -12.26
CA VAL A 18 -8.25 -13.27 -11.12
C VAL A 18 -7.22 -14.34 -11.48
N GLY A 19 -6.32 -14.67 -10.56
CA GLY A 19 -5.18 -15.55 -10.81
C GLY A 19 -3.90 -14.82 -11.24
N THR A 20 -3.90 -13.49 -11.23
CA THR A 20 -2.71 -12.68 -11.53
C THR A 20 -2.07 -12.21 -10.23
N ARG A 21 -0.87 -12.72 -9.92
CA ARG A 21 -0.07 -12.25 -8.79
C ARG A 21 0.53 -10.88 -9.09
N GLY A 22 0.42 -9.96 -8.14
CA GLY A 22 1.11 -8.67 -8.23
C GLY A 22 2.61 -8.80 -8.04
N ASP A 23 3.40 -8.06 -8.82
CA ASP A 23 4.85 -7.91 -8.60
C ASP A 23 5.17 -6.43 -8.36
N LEU A 24 5.10 -6.03 -7.08
CA LEU A 24 5.35 -4.65 -6.67
C LEU A 24 6.82 -4.26 -6.92
N ALA A 25 7.76 -5.18 -6.73
CA ALA A 25 9.17 -4.93 -6.98
C ALA A 25 9.41 -4.57 -8.45
N ALA A 26 8.87 -5.35 -9.38
CA ALA A 26 8.96 -5.07 -10.80
C ALA A 26 8.25 -3.77 -11.18
N ALA A 27 7.07 -3.49 -10.61
CA ALA A 27 6.34 -2.24 -10.85
C ALA A 27 7.14 -1.00 -10.42
N VAL A 28 7.82 -1.06 -9.26
CA VAL A 28 8.69 0.00 -8.73
C VAL A 28 9.94 0.20 -9.59
N GLU A 29 10.42 -0.83 -10.28
CA GLU A 29 11.56 -0.73 -11.19
C GLU A 29 11.22 -0.01 -12.51
N GLN A 30 9.98 -0.11 -12.99
CA GLN A 30 9.55 0.53 -14.25
C GLN A 30 9.83 2.05 -14.33
N PRO A 31 9.45 2.89 -13.35
CA PRO A 31 9.70 4.33 -13.42
C PRO A 31 11.17 4.71 -13.40
N ARG A 32 12.08 3.78 -13.06
CA ARG A 32 13.54 4.01 -13.06
C ARG A 32 14.13 4.06 -14.46
N ARG A 33 13.38 3.65 -15.50
CA ARG A 33 13.84 3.66 -16.91
C ARG A 33 12.78 4.29 -17.84
N PRO A 34 13.14 5.32 -18.65
CA PRO A 34 14.41 6.05 -18.64
C PRO A 34 14.62 6.85 -17.34
N PRO A 35 15.87 7.23 -17.01
CA PRO A 35 16.15 8.04 -15.83
C PRO A 35 15.36 9.36 -15.86
N ARG A 36 14.56 9.60 -14.81
CA ARG A 36 13.81 10.85 -14.65
C ARG A 36 14.56 11.81 -13.72
N ARG A 37 14.28 13.12 -13.85
CA ARG A 37 14.77 14.11 -12.88
C ARG A 37 14.23 13.77 -11.49
N ARG A 38 14.99 14.13 -10.45
CA ARG A 38 14.58 14.00 -9.05
C ARG A 38 13.21 14.67 -8.86
N GLY A 39 12.34 13.99 -8.13
CA GLY A 39 10.97 14.43 -7.87
C GLY A 39 10.29 13.54 -6.83
N LEU A 40 8.97 13.67 -6.70
CA LEU A 40 8.15 12.82 -5.83
C LEU A 40 7.80 11.53 -6.57
N ALA A 41 8.07 10.38 -5.94
CA ALA A 41 7.55 9.09 -6.34
C ALA A 41 6.52 8.62 -5.30
N VAL A 42 5.33 8.27 -5.78
CA VAL A 42 4.23 7.79 -4.94
C VAL A 42 3.97 6.33 -5.29
N VAL A 43 4.04 5.46 -4.29
CA VAL A 43 3.70 4.03 -4.41
C VAL A 43 2.43 3.80 -3.62
N ILE A 44 1.40 3.26 -4.27
CA ILE A 44 0.10 2.98 -3.64
C ILE A 44 -0.08 1.47 -3.66
N SER A 45 -0.16 0.84 -2.50
CA SER A 45 -0.28 -0.62 -2.34
C SER A 45 -0.82 -0.93 -0.95
N ASP A 46 -1.45 -2.08 -0.80
CA ASP A 46 -1.73 -2.74 0.48
C ASP A 46 -0.46 -3.36 1.12
N PHE A 47 0.63 -3.46 0.38
CA PHE A 47 1.91 -4.06 0.79
C PHE A 47 1.76 -5.47 1.39
N LEU A 48 0.81 -6.25 0.86
CA LEU A 48 0.52 -7.59 1.36
C LEU A 48 1.66 -8.57 1.00
N GLY A 49 1.97 -9.49 1.91
CA GLY A 49 2.96 -10.55 1.70
C GLY A 49 4.40 -10.19 2.08
N GLU A 50 5.37 -11.01 1.67
CA GLU A 50 6.78 -10.78 2.02
C GLU A 50 7.31 -9.47 1.40
N PRO A 51 8.19 -8.73 2.11
CA PRO A 51 8.70 -7.43 1.67
C PRO A 51 9.80 -7.53 0.60
N ASP A 52 9.58 -8.31 -0.46
CA ASP A 52 10.50 -8.47 -1.60
C ASP A 52 10.76 -7.15 -2.36
N TRP A 53 9.88 -6.17 -2.18
CA TRP A 53 9.94 -4.81 -2.71
C TRP A 53 10.91 -3.88 -1.97
N GLU A 54 11.45 -4.24 -0.78
CA GLU A 54 12.31 -3.35 0.03
C GLU A 54 13.49 -2.79 -0.79
N ARG A 55 14.17 -3.67 -1.53
CA ARG A 55 15.35 -3.29 -2.33
C ARG A 55 14.98 -2.31 -3.45
N ALA A 56 13.86 -2.54 -4.12
CA ALA A 56 13.38 -1.69 -5.21
C ALA A 56 12.99 -0.31 -4.69
N LEU A 57 12.25 -0.24 -3.57
CA LEU A 57 11.87 1.03 -2.94
C LEU A 57 13.08 1.81 -2.44
N ARG A 58 14.07 1.16 -1.82
CA ARG A 58 15.31 1.81 -1.38
C ARG A 58 16.08 2.41 -2.56
N ALA A 59 16.10 1.71 -3.70
CA ALA A 59 16.73 2.22 -4.90
C ALA A 59 15.97 3.41 -5.51
N LEU A 60 14.64 3.43 -5.39
CA LEU A 60 13.78 4.53 -5.81
C LEU A 60 13.96 5.76 -4.91
N SER A 61 14.00 5.57 -3.59
CA SER A 61 14.18 6.66 -2.61
C SER A 61 15.56 7.32 -2.67
N GLY A 62 16.58 6.59 -3.13
CA GLY A 62 17.91 7.17 -3.41
C GLY A 62 17.90 8.25 -4.50
N ARG A 63 16.85 8.33 -5.34
CA ARG A 63 16.71 9.32 -6.41
C ARG A 63 15.50 10.23 -6.27
N HIS A 64 14.46 9.77 -5.59
CA HIS A 64 13.19 10.44 -5.46
C HIS A 64 12.84 10.63 -4.00
N GLU A 65 12.08 11.68 -3.70
CA GLU A 65 11.34 11.70 -2.46
C GLU A 65 10.26 10.62 -2.55
N LEU A 66 10.27 9.66 -1.63
CA LEU A 66 9.38 8.50 -1.68
C LEU A 66 8.22 8.67 -0.69
N LEU A 67 6.99 8.56 -1.20
CA LEU A 67 5.76 8.45 -0.42
C LEU A 67 5.15 7.08 -0.68
N ALA A 68 5.05 6.26 0.35
CA ALA A 68 4.27 5.04 0.36
C ALA A 68 2.87 5.33 0.90
N VAL A 69 1.86 5.07 0.08
CA VAL A 69 0.45 5.13 0.47
C VAL A 69 0.00 3.69 0.69
N GLU A 70 -0.17 3.34 1.96
CA GLU A 70 -0.68 2.04 2.39
C GLU A 70 -2.21 2.08 2.39
N VAL A 71 -2.86 1.18 1.65
CA VAL A 71 -4.32 1.07 1.63
C VAL A 71 -4.71 -0.14 2.47
N LEU A 72 -5.56 0.07 3.48
CA LEU A 72 -6.03 -0.99 4.38
C LEU A 72 -7.53 -1.16 4.26
N ASP A 73 -7.97 -2.40 4.03
CA ASP A 73 -9.37 -2.78 4.20
C ASP A 73 -9.60 -3.39 5.60
N PRO A 74 -10.69 -3.06 6.32
CA PRO A 74 -11.00 -3.69 7.60
C PRO A 74 -11.00 -5.23 7.55
N ARG A 75 -11.37 -5.82 6.40
CA ARG A 75 -11.43 -7.28 6.21
C ARG A 75 -10.05 -7.93 6.10
N GLU A 76 -9.01 -7.14 5.86
CA GLU A 76 -7.61 -7.58 5.91
C GLU A 76 -7.06 -7.53 7.35
N LEU A 77 -7.72 -6.78 8.23
CA LEU A 77 -7.30 -6.59 9.63
C LEU A 77 -8.00 -7.57 10.58
N GLU A 78 -9.27 -7.89 10.29
CA GLU A 78 -10.07 -8.77 11.12
C GLU A 78 -11.00 -9.66 10.30
N LEU A 79 -11.19 -10.89 10.79
CA LEU A 79 -12.21 -11.78 10.27
C LEU A 79 -13.57 -11.48 10.93
N PRO A 80 -14.63 -11.23 10.14
CA PRO A 80 -15.95 -10.91 10.66
C PRO A 80 -16.64 -12.12 11.30
N ASP A 81 -17.45 -11.87 12.33
CA ASP A 81 -18.16 -12.92 13.09
C ASP A 81 -19.44 -13.39 12.39
N VAL A 82 -19.30 -13.97 11.20
CA VAL A 82 -20.44 -14.36 10.35
C VAL A 82 -20.53 -15.87 10.14
N GLY A 83 -19.83 -16.66 10.96
CA GLY A 83 -19.79 -18.12 10.85
C GLY A 83 -18.88 -18.57 9.70
N THR A 84 -19.44 -19.19 8.67
CA THR A 84 -18.65 -19.69 7.54
C THR A 84 -18.44 -18.61 6.48
N VAL A 85 -17.19 -18.30 6.17
CA VAL A 85 -16.80 -17.35 5.13
C VAL A 85 -16.05 -18.07 4.01
N VAL A 86 -16.24 -17.60 2.77
CA VAL A 86 -15.41 -18.03 1.64
C VAL A 86 -14.30 -17.00 1.46
N LEU A 87 -13.07 -17.38 1.77
CA LEU A 87 -11.88 -16.61 1.46
C LEU A 87 -11.50 -16.91 0.01
N ALA A 88 -11.63 -15.89 -0.85
CA ALA A 88 -11.17 -15.95 -2.23
C ALA A 88 -9.83 -15.21 -2.33
N ASP A 89 -8.78 -15.93 -2.70
CA ASP A 89 -7.49 -15.33 -3.03
C ASP A 89 -7.55 -14.82 -4.49
N PRO A 90 -7.50 -13.50 -4.72
CA PRO A 90 -7.58 -12.94 -6.07
C PRO A 90 -6.32 -13.26 -6.91
N GLU A 91 -5.18 -13.57 -6.29
CA GLU A 91 -3.93 -13.86 -6.98
C GLU A 91 -3.82 -15.31 -7.45
N THR A 92 -4.43 -16.25 -6.73
CA THR A 92 -4.42 -17.68 -7.10
C THR A 92 -5.75 -18.18 -7.64
N GLY A 93 -6.83 -17.40 -7.48
CA GLY A 93 -8.20 -17.81 -7.79
C GLY A 93 -8.74 -18.90 -6.87
N ARG A 94 -8.00 -19.28 -5.83
CA ARG A 94 -8.42 -20.33 -4.88
C ARG A 94 -9.48 -19.77 -3.95
N GLN A 95 -10.53 -20.56 -3.76
CA GLN A 95 -11.54 -20.30 -2.76
C GLN A 95 -11.39 -21.33 -1.64
N ARG A 96 -11.37 -20.85 -0.40
CA ARG A 96 -11.35 -21.70 0.78
C ARG A 96 -12.49 -21.31 1.68
N GLU A 97 -13.32 -22.29 1.98
CA GLU A 97 -14.34 -22.15 3.00
C GLU A 97 -13.66 -22.26 4.37
N VAL A 98 -13.85 -21.24 5.20
CA VAL A 98 -13.24 -21.11 6.51
C VAL A 98 -14.32 -20.81 7.53
N VAL A 99 -14.38 -21.61 8.59
CA VAL A 99 -15.25 -21.33 9.73
C VAL A 99 -14.55 -20.31 10.61
N THR A 100 -15.14 -19.13 10.75
CA THR A 100 -14.61 -18.06 11.57
C THR A 100 -14.84 -18.37 13.05
N THR A 101 -13.84 -18.96 13.70
CA THR A 101 -13.85 -19.22 15.14
C THR A 101 -13.23 -18.05 15.92
N PRO A 102 -13.56 -17.86 17.22
CA PRO A 102 -12.93 -16.83 18.03
C PRO A 102 -11.40 -16.94 18.11
N LEU A 103 -10.86 -18.15 18.11
CA LEU A 103 -9.40 -18.38 18.07
C LEU A 103 -8.81 -17.91 16.74
N LEU A 104 -9.40 -18.33 15.63
CA LEU A 104 -8.94 -17.94 14.30
C LEU A 104 -8.99 -16.42 14.08
N ARG A 105 -10.04 -15.75 14.56
CA ARG A 105 -10.15 -14.28 14.49
C ARG A 105 -9.02 -13.58 15.23
N ARG A 106 -8.67 -14.09 16.42
CA ARG A 106 -7.56 -13.54 17.24
C ARG A 106 -6.22 -13.77 16.56
N GLU A 107 -5.97 -14.97 16.05
CA GLU A 107 -4.73 -15.30 15.34
C GLU A 107 -4.59 -14.48 14.05
N PHE A 108 -5.67 -14.32 13.29
CA PHE A 108 -5.70 -13.50 12.08
C PHE A 108 -5.39 -12.03 12.39
N ALA A 109 -6.04 -11.45 13.40
CA ALA A 109 -5.79 -10.07 13.80
C ALA A 109 -4.35 -9.87 14.32
N ALA A 110 -3.80 -10.86 15.03
CA ALA A 110 -2.41 -10.83 15.48
C ALA A 110 -1.42 -10.88 14.29
N ALA A 111 -1.65 -11.77 13.32
CA ALA A 111 -0.84 -11.85 12.11
C ALA A 111 -0.94 -10.57 11.26
N ALA A 112 -2.13 -9.99 11.13
CA ALA A 112 -2.32 -8.71 10.44
C ALA A 112 -1.58 -7.56 11.15
N ALA A 113 -1.58 -7.52 12.49
CA ALA A 113 -0.84 -6.53 13.26
C ALA A 113 0.68 -6.70 13.08
N GLU A 114 1.20 -7.93 13.15
CA GLU A 114 2.62 -8.23 12.94
C GLU A 114 3.06 -7.84 11.52
N HIS A 115 2.25 -8.16 10.50
CA HIS A 115 2.52 -7.79 9.12
C HIS A 115 2.59 -6.27 8.95
N ARG A 116 1.68 -5.52 9.55
CA ARG A 116 1.69 -4.05 9.51
C ARG A 116 2.93 -3.45 10.17
N ASP A 117 3.35 -4.01 11.30
CA ASP A 117 4.58 -3.57 11.96
C ASP A 117 5.82 -3.84 11.08
N LEU A 118 5.85 -4.99 10.41
CA LEU A 118 6.87 -5.34 9.42
C LEU A 118 6.88 -4.35 8.25
N VAL A 119 5.72 -4.08 7.64
CA VAL A 119 5.58 -3.11 6.53
C VAL A 119 6.06 -1.73 6.97
N ALA A 120 5.57 -1.22 8.10
CA ALA A 120 5.93 0.09 8.61
C ALA A 120 7.44 0.19 8.91
N ALA A 121 8.04 -0.85 9.51
CA ALA A 121 9.48 -0.91 9.74
C ALA A 121 10.28 -0.91 8.42
N THR A 122 9.80 -1.66 7.42
CA THR A 122 10.44 -1.78 6.11
C THR A 122 10.38 -0.47 5.33
N LEU A 123 9.23 0.19 5.31
CA LEU A 123 9.06 1.51 4.68
C LEU A 123 9.97 2.57 5.34
N ARG A 124 10.09 2.55 6.67
CA ARG A 124 11.04 3.40 7.39
C ARG A 124 12.49 3.14 6.97
N ARG A 125 12.91 1.88 6.85
CA ARG A 125 14.26 1.52 6.36
C ARG A 125 14.50 1.98 4.91
N CYS A 126 13.45 2.04 4.09
CA CYS A 126 13.53 2.57 2.73
C CYS A 126 13.65 4.10 2.68
N GLY A 127 13.46 4.81 3.81
CA GLY A 127 13.38 6.27 3.82
C GLY A 127 12.10 6.82 3.20
N ALA A 128 11.04 6.00 3.13
CA ALA A 128 9.74 6.42 2.63
C ALA A 128 8.95 7.14 3.74
N ALA A 129 8.28 8.23 3.38
CA ALA A 129 7.16 8.69 4.19
C ALA A 129 5.98 7.73 3.99
N GLN A 130 5.23 7.44 5.05
CA GLN A 130 4.07 6.55 5.00
C GLN A 130 2.78 7.34 5.23
N LEU A 131 1.79 7.14 4.37
CA LEU A 131 0.41 7.58 4.52
C LEU A 131 -0.48 6.34 4.51
N THR A 132 -1.09 6.01 5.64
CA THR A 132 -2.06 4.92 5.72
C THR A 132 -3.46 5.48 5.46
N LEU A 133 -4.18 4.88 4.51
CA LEU A 133 -5.57 5.16 4.18
C LEU A 133 -6.41 3.93 4.43
N ARG A 134 -7.64 4.11 4.92
CA ARG A 134 -8.57 3.01 5.11
C ARG A 134 -9.75 3.09 4.14
N THR A 135 -10.24 1.94 3.69
CA THR A 135 -11.41 1.88 2.80
C THR A 135 -12.72 2.23 3.51
N ASP A 136 -12.75 2.17 4.85
CA ASP A 136 -13.89 2.51 5.71
C ASP A 136 -13.80 3.90 6.36
N SER A 137 -12.82 4.73 6.00
CA SER A 137 -12.66 6.09 6.53
C SER A 137 -12.77 7.16 5.44
N ASP A 138 -12.89 8.43 5.88
CA ASP A 138 -12.73 9.58 5.00
C ASP A 138 -11.26 9.75 4.60
N TRP A 139 -10.83 8.96 3.62
CA TRP A 139 -9.48 8.95 3.10
C TRP A 139 -9.09 10.29 2.45
N ILE A 140 -10.06 11.10 1.98
CA ILE A 140 -9.79 12.44 1.46
C ILE A 140 -9.30 13.33 2.59
N ALA A 141 -10.00 13.31 3.73
CA ALA A 141 -9.58 14.06 4.90
C ALA A 141 -8.20 13.60 5.42
N ASP A 142 -7.89 12.29 5.37
CA ASP A 142 -6.57 11.76 5.72
C ASP A 142 -5.46 12.30 4.81
N VAL A 143 -5.67 12.29 3.49
CA VAL A 143 -4.72 12.86 2.52
C VAL A 143 -4.50 14.35 2.78
N VAL A 144 -5.56 15.11 3.04
CA VAL A 144 -5.47 16.55 3.33
C VAL A 144 -4.69 16.78 4.63
N ARG A 145 -4.99 16.05 5.70
CA ARG A 145 -4.25 16.12 6.98
C ARG A 145 -2.75 15.86 6.76
N PHE A 146 -2.42 14.82 6.01
CA PHE A 146 -1.04 14.47 5.70
C PHE A 146 -0.32 15.57 4.91
N ALA A 147 -0.96 16.10 3.86
CA ALA A 147 -0.39 17.17 3.05
C ALA A 147 -0.12 18.45 3.87
N LEU A 148 -1.04 18.82 4.78
CA LEU A 148 -0.88 19.97 5.67
C LEU A 148 0.27 19.76 6.67
N ALA A 149 0.40 18.56 7.24
CA ALA A 149 1.50 18.22 8.13
C ALA A 149 2.87 18.30 7.42
N ARG A 150 2.95 17.77 6.19
CA ARG A 150 4.19 17.80 5.39
C ARG A 150 4.60 19.22 5.00
N LYS A 151 3.64 20.10 4.65
CA LYS A 151 3.91 21.51 4.33
C LYS A 151 4.62 22.23 5.48
N ARG A 152 4.21 21.96 6.73
CA ARG A 152 4.81 22.56 7.94
C ARG A 152 6.24 22.09 8.18
N ALA A 153 6.52 20.80 7.93
CA ALA A 153 7.88 20.24 8.04
C ALA A 153 8.84 20.86 7.01
N TRP A 154 8.37 21.20 5.81
CA TRP A 154 9.17 21.84 4.78
C TRP A 154 9.42 23.34 5.00
N SER A 155 8.47 24.06 5.62
CA SER A 155 8.66 25.47 5.96
C SER A 155 9.62 25.73 7.14
N GLY A 156 10.06 24.68 7.86
CA GLY A 156 10.96 24.79 9.01
C GLY A 156 12.45 24.51 8.71
N GLY A 157 12.79 24.02 7.52
CA GLY A 157 14.16 23.64 7.13
C GLY A 157 14.98 24.74 6.45
N GLY A 158 14.48 25.98 6.44
CA GLY A 158 15.18 27.14 5.91
C GLY A 158 15.79 28.00 7.02
N ARG A 159 16.82 27.48 7.69
CA ARG A 159 17.88 28.25 8.36
C ARG A 159 19.17 27.47 8.29
#